data_AF-A0A1W9VW00-F1
#
_entry.id   AF-A0A1W9VW00-F1
#
_cell.length_a   1.000
_cell.length_b   1.000
_cell.length_c   1.000
_cell.angle_alpha   90.00
_cell.angle_beta   90.00
_cell.angle_gamma   90.00
#
_symmetry.space_group_name_H-M   'P 1'
#
loop_
_entity.id
_entity.type
_entity.pdbx_description
1 polymer ?
#
loop_
_entity_poly.entity_id
_entity_poly.type
_entity_poly.pdbx_seq_one_letter_code
_entity_poly.pdbx_strand_id
1 'polypeptide(L)'
;MDKYTNGEIKDLFKKLGIEFLDNYKIDYLPLLDHKSTDSDYYQDNVDEFVYLTSTFGKDIRNRNCGDIYVSKTKDRGYGLFSLKDIPKGSFIGVYLGVIREEDDMVPFDENGFDTDYAWDYPDELPNAPLLEINAKYRELS
;
A
#
# COMPACT_ATOMS: atom_id res chain seq x y z
N MET A 1 -11.92 -10.97 20.78
CA MET A 1 -11.16 -9.84 20.22
C MET A 1 -12.13 -9.01 19.44
N ASP A 2 -12.19 -7.71 19.72
CA ASP A 2 -13.18 -6.83 19.08
C ASP A 2 -12.74 -6.56 17.64
N LYS A 3 -13.63 -6.87 16.70
CA LYS A 3 -13.46 -6.60 15.27
C LYS A 3 -13.86 -5.16 15.02
N TYR A 4 -12.95 -4.38 14.46
CA TYR A 4 -13.25 -2.99 14.10
C TYR A 4 -14.14 -2.96 12.86
N THR A 5 -15.14 -2.09 12.90
CA THR A 5 -15.97 -1.70 11.76
C THR A 5 -15.24 -0.71 10.86
N ASN A 6 -15.74 -0.50 9.63
CA ASN A 6 -15.17 0.49 8.71
C ASN A 6 -15.17 1.92 9.29
N GLY A 7 -16.18 2.27 10.10
CA GLY A 7 -16.22 3.56 10.79
C GLY A 7 -15.10 3.69 11.82
N GLU A 8 -14.92 2.65 12.66
CA GLU A 8 -13.87 2.63 13.68
C GLU A 8 -12.46 2.60 13.08
N ILE A 9 -12.28 1.97 11.91
CA ILE A 9 -11.01 2.01 11.18
C ILE A 9 -10.70 3.44 10.72
N LYS A 10 -11.67 4.13 10.11
CA LYS A 10 -11.47 5.54 9.69
C LYS A 10 -11.17 6.46 10.88
N ASP A 11 -11.87 6.25 12.00
CA ASP A 11 -11.61 6.99 13.23
C ASP A 11 -10.22 6.68 13.82
N LEU A 12 -9.75 5.44 13.70
CA LEU A 12 -8.40 5.06 14.09
C LEU A 12 -7.36 5.79 13.26
N PHE A 13 -7.48 5.79 11.93
CA PHE A 13 -6.57 6.52 11.04
C PHE A 13 -6.53 8.01 11.39
N LYS A 14 -7.69 8.63 11.59
CA LYS A 14 -7.79 10.03 12.03
C LYS A 14 -7.07 10.29 13.35
N LYS A 15 -7.21 9.40 14.35
CA LYS A 15 -6.52 9.53 15.65
C LYS A 15 -5.01 9.40 15.55
N LEU A 16 -4.53 8.57 14.63
CA LEU A 16 -3.11 8.41 14.33
C LEU A 16 -2.56 9.59 13.50
N GLY A 17 -3.45 10.48 13.04
CA GLY A 17 -3.11 11.54 12.10
C GLY A 17 -2.56 10.96 10.81
N ILE A 18 -3.19 9.91 10.29
CA ILE A 18 -2.87 9.28 9.00
C ILE A 18 -4.09 9.43 8.11
N GLU A 19 -3.90 9.84 6.86
CA GLU A 19 -5.00 9.90 5.91
C GLU A 19 -5.47 8.48 5.55
N PHE A 20 -6.78 8.26 5.61
CA PHE A 20 -7.36 7.01 5.12
C PHE A 20 -7.48 7.06 3.60
N LEU A 21 -6.68 6.24 2.91
CA LEU A 21 -6.67 6.15 1.47
C LEU A 21 -7.55 4.98 0.98
N ASP A 22 -8.45 5.26 0.05
CA ASP A 22 -9.25 4.25 -0.64
C ASP A 22 -8.67 3.86 -2.03
N ASN A 23 -7.59 4.53 -2.42
CA ASN A 23 -6.78 4.27 -3.60
C ASN A 23 -5.36 4.82 -3.40
N TYR A 24 -4.42 4.45 -4.27
CA TYR A 24 -3.08 5.06 -4.24
C TYR A 24 -3.14 6.54 -4.63
N LYS A 25 -2.19 7.33 -4.12
CA LYS A 25 -1.94 8.71 -4.53
C LYS A 25 -0.57 8.78 -5.19
N ILE A 26 -0.40 9.67 -6.17
CA ILE A 26 0.89 9.90 -6.82
C ILE A 26 1.30 11.33 -6.52
N ASP A 27 2.34 11.48 -5.70
CA ASP A 27 2.94 12.79 -5.40
C ASP A 27 4.13 13.06 -6.32
N TYR A 28 4.86 12.02 -6.76
CA TYR A 28 5.88 12.14 -7.82
C TYR A 28 5.22 12.21 -9.21
N LEU A 29 4.74 13.40 -9.57
CA LEU A 29 3.99 13.64 -10.82
C LEU A 29 4.69 13.19 -12.12
N PRO A 30 6.03 13.25 -12.27
CA PRO A 30 6.69 12.77 -13.49
C PRO A 30 6.40 11.29 -13.80
N LEU A 31 6.00 10.49 -12.80
CA LEU A 31 5.55 9.11 -13.01
C LEU A 31 4.35 9.02 -13.97
N LEU A 32 3.48 10.04 -14.00
CA LEU A 32 2.28 10.04 -14.84
C LEU A 32 2.59 10.10 -16.34
N ASP A 33 3.74 10.68 -16.70
CA ASP A 33 4.22 10.76 -18.07
C ASP A 33 4.99 9.50 -18.50
N HIS A 34 5.31 8.62 -17.54
CA HIS A 34 6.00 7.37 -17.81
C HIS A 34 5.02 6.27 -18.19
N LYS A 35 5.22 5.71 -19.38
CA LYS A 35 4.49 4.53 -19.82
C LYS A 35 5.18 3.27 -19.25
N SER A 36 4.67 2.78 -18.13
CA SER A 36 5.24 1.62 -17.42
C SER A 36 5.37 0.37 -18.28
N THR A 37 4.57 0.21 -19.34
CA THR A 37 4.73 -0.91 -20.28
C THR A 37 6.02 -0.84 -21.08
N ASP A 38 6.72 0.28 -21.08
CA ASP A 38 7.93 0.49 -21.88
C ASP A 38 9.21 0.36 -21.02
N SER A 39 9.08 0.13 -19.71
CA SER A 39 10.24 -0.10 -18.82
C SER A 39 10.82 -1.51 -18.97
N ASP A 40 12.12 -1.63 -18.71
CA ASP A 40 12.82 -2.93 -18.72
C ASP A 40 12.20 -3.88 -17.68
N TYR A 41 11.84 -3.36 -16.51
CA TYR A 41 11.14 -4.12 -15.47
C TYR A 41 9.83 -4.75 -15.99
N TYR A 42 9.03 -3.99 -16.74
CA TYR A 42 7.82 -4.54 -17.36
C TYR A 42 8.12 -5.57 -18.43
N GLN A 43 9.07 -5.27 -19.32
CA GLN A 43 9.41 -6.15 -20.43
C GLN A 43 9.96 -7.50 -19.94
N ASP A 44 10.80 -7.49 -18.90
CA ASP A 44 11.39 -8.70 -18.32
C ASP A 44 10.36 -9.57 -17.57
N ASN A 45 9.22 -9.00 -17.14
CA ASN A 45 8.21 -9.67 -16.31
C ASN A 45 6.80 -9.70 -16.98
N VAL A 46 6.74 -9.52 -18.30
CA VAL A 46 5.46 -9.36 -19.02
C VAL A 46 4.49 -10.53 -18.81
N ASP A 47 4.99 -11.77 -18.83
CA ASP A 47 4.16 -12.96 -18.64
C ASP A 47 3.53 -13.01 -17.25
N GLU A 48 4.28 -12.61 -16.22
CA GLU A 48 3.78 -12.50 -14.86
C GLU A 48 2.74 -11.40 -14.74
N PHE A 49 2.97 -10.22 -15.31
CA PHE A 49 1.98 -9.13 -15.26
C PHE A 49 0.69 -9.47 -16.01
N VAL A 50 0.77 -10.15 -17.15
CA VAL A 50 -0.40 -10.65 -17.88
C VAL A 50 -1.16 -11.65 -17.02
N TYR A 51 -0.45 -12.62 -16.41
CA TYR A 51 -1.06 -13.59 -15.51
C TYR A 51 -1.75 -12.93 -14.31
N LEU A 52 -1.05 -12.06 -13.58
CA LEU A 52 -1.58 -11.36 -12.40
C LEU A 52 -2.75 -10.45 -12.77
N THR A 53 -2.67 -9.73 -13.88
CA THR A 53 -3.76 -8.86 -14.36
C THR A 53 -4.99 -9.68 -14.73
N SER A 54 -4.81 -10.83 -15.39
CA SER A 54 -5.91 -11.73 -15.73
C SER A 54 -6.55 -12.36 -14.50
N THR A 55 -5.74 -12.67 -13.48
CA THR A 55 -6.18 -13.38 -12.27
C THR A 55 -6.84 -12.43 -11.26
N PHE A 56 -6.23 -11.26 -10.99
CA PHE A 56 -6.62 -10.37 -9.89
C PHE A 56 -7.04 -8.97 -10.34
N GLY A 57 -6.90 -8.63 -11.63
CA GLY A 57 -7.17 -7.26 -12.11
C GLY A 57 -8.61 -6.80 -11.87
N LYS A 58 -9.59 -7.71 -11.86
CA LYS A 58 -10.98 -7.37 -11.50
C LYS A 58 -11.11 -7.00 -10.03
N ASP A 59 -10.46 -7.74 -9.14
CA ASP A 59 -10.50 -7.48 -7.69
C ASP A 59 -9.81 -6.17 -7.35
N ILE A 60 -8.67 -5.88 -7.99
CA ILE A 60 -7.96 -4.61 -7.86
C ILE A 60 -8.85 -3.44 -8.31
N ARG A 61 -9.42 -3.50 -9.53
CA ARG A 61 -10.28 -2.43 -10.06
C ARG A 61 -11.53 -2.17 -9.22
N ASN A 62 -12.10 -3.23 -8.64
CA ASN A 62 -13.29 -3.14 -7.80
C ASN A 62 -12.98 -2.85 -6.32
N ARG A 63 -11.68 -2.74 -5.96
CA ARG A 63 -11.22 -2.54 -4.57
C ARG A 63 -11.75 -3.63 -3.64
N ASN A 64 -11.83 -4.86 -4.16
CA ASN A 64 -12.18 -6.00 -3.34
C ASN A 64 -11.04 -6.26 -2.35
N CYS A 65 -11.39 -6.60 -1.12
CA CYS A 65 -10.45 -7.15 -0.17
C CYS A 65 -10.90 -8.57 0.17
N GLY A 66 -9.96 -9.40 0.61
CA GLY A 66 -10.28 -10.69 1.20
C GLY A 66 -11.19 -10.52 2.43
N ASP A 67 -11.73 -11.63 2.93
CA ASP A 67 -12.54 -11.62 4.15
C ASP A 67 -11.64 -11.41 5.38
N ILE A 68 -11.24 -10.16 5.61
CA ILE A 68 -10.29 -9.72 6.63
C ILE A 68 -10.91 -8.71 7.59
N TYR A 69 -10.28 -8.50 8.73
CA TYR A 69 -10.67 -7.49 9.70
C TYR A 69 -9.48 -6.97 10.52
N VAL A 70 -9.62 -5.74 11.01
CA VAL A 70 -8.65 -5.12 11.91
C VAL A 70 -9.04 -5.40 13.36
N SER A 71 -8.05 -5.75 14.17
CA SER A 71 -8.22 -5.86 15.63
C SER A 71 -6.95 -5.47 16.37
N LYS A 72 -7.09 -5.09 17.64
CA LYS A 72 -5.97 -4.75 18.51
C LYS A 72 -5.31 -6.03 19.04
N THR A 73 -4.00 -6.12 18.89
CA THR A 73 -3.16 -7.18 19.46
C THR A 73 -2.79 -6.84 20.91
N LYS A 74 -2.25 -7.83 21.65
CA LYS A 74 -1.86 -7.64 23.05
C LYS A 74 -0.63 -6.72 23.21
N ASP A 75 0.31 -6.79 22.27
CA ASP A 75 1.67 -6.27 22.42
C ASP A 75 2.28 -5.65 21.14
N ARG A 76 1.59 -5.70 20.00
CA ARG A 76 2.11 -5.25 18.69
C ARG A 76 1.25 -4.18 18.01
N GLY A 77 0.38 -3.50 18.76
CA GLY A 77 -0.54 -2.53 18.20
C GLY A 77 -1.71 -3.20 17.47
N TYR A 78 -1.96 -2.83 16.22
CA TYR A 78 -3.09 -3.33 15.42
C TYR A 78 -2.63 -4.38 14.42
N GLY A 79 -3.48 -5.37 14.16
CA GLY A 79 -3.21 -6.43 13.19
C GLY A 79 -4.39 -6.65 12.24
N LEU A 80 -4.08 -7.27 11.11
CA LEU A 80 -5.05 -7.74 10.13
C LEU A 80 -5.24 -9.25 10.30
N PHE A 81 -6.50 -9.69 10.36
CA PHE A 81 -6.86 -11.07 10.63
C PHE A 81 -7.87 -11.55 9.59
N SER A 82 -7.87 -12.84 9.27
CA SER A 82 -8.87 -13.44 8.37
C SER A 82 -10.12 -13.87 9.15
N LEU A 83 -11.30 -13.70 8.53
CA LEU A 83 -12.57 -14.20 9.06
C LEU A 83 -12.77 -15.69 8.79
N LYS A 84 -12.02 -16.24 7.84
CA LYS A 84 -12.06 -17.63 7.40
C LYS A 84 -10.69 -18.06 6.86
N ASP A 85 -10.52 -19.36 6.62
CA ASP A 85 -9.32 -19.88 5.97
C ASP A 85 -9.17 -19.27 4.57
N ILE A 86 -7.97 -18.78 4.27
CA ILE A 86 -7.64 -18.18 2.98
C ILE A 86 -6.82 -19.21 2.18
N PRO A 87 -7.34 -19.73 1.05
CA PRO A 87 -6.59 -20.67 0.21
C PRO A 87 -5.30 -20.05 -0.32
N LYS A 88 -4.26 -20.88 -0.49
CA LYS A 88 -3.00 -20.45 -1.14
C LYS A 88 -3.27 -19.83 -2.51
N GLY A 89 -2.64 -18.68 -2.77
CA GLY A 89 -2.79 -17.95 -4.04
C GLY A 89 -4.05 -17.08 -4.13
N SER A 90 -4.81 -16.92 -3.04
CA SER A 90 -5.96 -16.01 -3.02
C SER A 90 -5.52 -14.56 -2.93
N PHE A 91 -6.30 -13.67 -3.54
CA PHE A 91 -6.13 -12.24 -3.39
C PHE A 91 -6.57 -11.77 -1.99
N ILE A 92 -5.74 -10.98 -1.32
CA ILE A 92 -6.03 -10.43 0.01
C ILE A 92 -6.35 -8.93 -0.08
N GLY A 93 -5.60 -8.18 -0.89
CA GLY A 93 -5.76 -6.75 -1.07
C GLY A 93 -4.53 -6.14 -1.75
N VAL A 94 -4.56 -4.83 -1.93
CA VAL A 94 -3.44 -4.04 -2.46
C VAL A 94 -2.79 -3.29 -1.31
N TYR A 95 -1.46 -3.24 -1.28
CA TYR A 95 -0.74 -2.31 -0.41
C TYR A 95 -0.89 -0.89 -0.98
N LEU A 96 -1.75 -0.10 -0.34
CA LEU A 96 -2.01 1.27 -0.76
C LEU A 96 -1.16 2.26 0.04
N GLY A 97 -0.75 3.31 -0.64
CA GLY A 97 0.00 4.41 -0.07
C GLY A 97 0.17 5.54 -1.08
N VAL A 98 1.05 6.47 -0.74
CA VAL A 98 1.44 7.56 -1.61
C VAL A 98 2.74 7.19 -2.29
N ILE A 99 2.75 7.30 -3.62
CA ILE A 99 3.92 7.08 -4.46
C ILE A 99 4.70 8.39 -4.51
N ARG A 100 5.87 8.42 -3.89
CA ARG A 100 6.71 9.61 -3.71
C ARG A 100 8.19 9.24 -3.81
N GLU A 101 9.06 10.25 -3.87
CA GLU A 101 10.51 10.05 -3.76
C GLU A 101 10.84 9.41 -2.40
N GLU A 102 11.75 8.46 -2.38
CA GLU A 102 12.29 7.91 -1.14
C GLU A 102 12.89 9.04 -0.29
N ASP A 103 12.51 9.09 0.98
CA ASP A 103 13.06 10.04 1.95
C ASP A 103 14.12 9.32 2.79
N ASP A 104 15.08 10.09 3.30
CA ASP A 104 16.00 9.58 4.32
C ASP A 104 15.16 9.13 5.55
N MET A 105 15.67 8.19 6.37
CA MET A 105 14.95 7.70 7.56
C MET A 105 14.63 8.83 8.54
N VAL A 106 13.50 9.52 8.35
CA VAL A 106 13.03 10.58 9.23
C VAL A 106 12.38 9.94 10.45
N PRO A 107 12.88 10.21 11.67
CA PRO A 107 12.21 9.78 12.88
C PRO A 107 10.81 10.41 12.92
N PHE A 108 9.79 9.58 13.05
CA PHE A 108 8.42 10.04 13.06
C PHE A 108 7.97 10.45 14.47
N ASP A 109 8.35 9.66 15.46
CA ASP A 109 8.19 9.93 16.89
C ASP A 109 9.22 9.12 17.72
N GLU A 110 9.03 9.07 19.03
CA GLU A 110 9.89 8.35 19.97
C GLU A 110 9.92 6.82 19.74
N ASN A 111 9.04 6.29 18.87
CA ASN A 111 8.74 4.87 18.73
C ASN A 111 8.84 4.33 17.29
N GLY A 112 9.25 5.12 16.29
CA GLY A 112 9.41 4.62 14.92
C GLY A 112 9.84 5.65 13.87
N PHE A 113 10.00 5.17 12.64
CA PHE A 113 10.39 5.94 11.46
C PHE A 113 9.20 6.16 10.52
N ASP A 114 9.29 7.15 9.64
CA ASP A 114 8.27 7.35 8.60
C ASP A 114 8.28 6.20 7.57
N THR A 115 9.43 5.55 7.40
CA THR A 115 9.68 4.43 6.48
C THR A 115 9.22 3.07 7.02
N ASP A 116 8.75 2.97 8.27
CA ASP A 116 8.19 1.72 8.82
C ASP A 116 6.97 1.20 8.04
N TYR A 117 6.38 2.08 7.22
CA TYR A 117 5.20 1.84 6.38
C TYR A 117 5.48 2.13 4.91
N ALA A 118 6.75 2.11 4.52
CA ALA A 118 7.20 2.24 3.14
C ALA A 118 7.47 0.85 2.52
N TRP A 119 7.20 0.76 1.23
CA TRP A 119 7.66 -0.32 0.36
C TRP A 119 8.32 0.31 -0.87
N ASP A 120 9.44 -0.25 -1.31
CA ASP A 120 10.12 0.20 -2.52
C ASP A 120 9.14 0.14 -3.71
N TYR A 121 9.15 1.19 -4.53
CA TYR A 121 8.44 1.16 -5.79
C TYR A 121 9.15 0.16 -6.72
N PRO A 122 8.41 -0.75 -7.37
CA PRO A 122 9.03 -1.92 -7.99
C PRO A 122 9.80 -1.64 -9.29
N ASP A 123 9.66 -0.45 -9.87
CA ASP A 123 10.27 -0.08 -11.15
C ASP A 123 11.33 1.00 -10.97
N GLU A 124 12.49 0.82 -11.62
CA GLU A 124 13.57 1.79 -11.65
C GLU A 124 13.44 2.67 -12.90
N LEU A 125 13.01 3.92 -12.70
CA LEU A 125 12.80 4.84 -13.81
C LEU A 125 14.13 5.52 -14.22
N PRO A 126 14.51 5.51 -15.51
CA PRO A 126 15.76 6.11 -15.96
C PRO A 126 15.85 7.61 -15.61
N ASN A 127 16.89 7.99 -14.88
CA ASN A 127 17.14 9.36 -14.39
C ASN A 127 16.12 9.89 -13.38
N ALA A 128 15.28 9.04 -12.78
CA ALA A 128 14.44 9.41 -11.66
C ALA A 128 15.15 9.13 -10.32
N PRO A 129 14.75 9.80 -9.23
CA PRO A 129 15.08 9.33 -7.88
C PRO A 129 14.45 7.95 -7.62
N LEU A 130 14.94 7.28 -6.57
CA LEU A 130 14.26 6.11 -6.03
C LEU A 130 12.88 6.54 -5.48
N LEU A 131 11.89 5.68 -5.65
CA LEU A 131 10.51 5.96 -5.26
C LEU A 131 10.04 4.91 -4.24
N GLU A 132 9.16 5.31 -3.33
CA GLU A 132 8.49 4.44 -2.37
C GLU A 132 6.97 4.55 -2.49
N ILE A 133 6.27 3.50 -2.03
CA ILE A 133 4.85 3.50 -1.71
C ILE A 133 4.74 3.57 -0.19
N ASN A 134 4.35 4.74 0.35
CA ASN A 134 4.24 4.92 1.79
C ASN A 134 2.78 5.01 2.26
N ALA A 135 2.36 4.07 3.10
CA ALA A 135 0.99 4.02 3.63
C ALA A 135 0.74 5.04 4.75
N LYS A 136 1.79 5.67 5.28
CA LYS A 136 1.75 6.62 6.38
C LYS A 136 1.85 8.04 5.84
N TYR A 137 0.80 8.45 5.14
CA TYR A 137 0.70 9.79 4.58
C TYR A 137 0.03 10.77 5.54
N ARG A 138 0.65 11.95 5.65
CA ARG A 138 0.11 13.14 6.29
C ARG A 138 0.06 14.26 5.26
N GLU A 139 -1.12 14.84 5.02
CA GLU A 139 -1.13 16.19 4.47
C GLU A 139 -0.52 17.12 5.53
N LEU A 140 0.67 17.65 5.23
CA LEU A 140 1.24 18.74 6.02
C LEU A 140 0.36 19.98 5.76
N SER A 141 -0.50 20.31 6.73
CA SER A 141 -1.30 21.54 6.76
C SER A 141 -0.45 22.76 7.06
#